data_AF-A0A5E8EPJ7-F1
#
_entry.id   AF-A0A5E8EPJ7-F1
#
_cell.length_a   1.000
_cell.length_b   1.000
_cell.length_c   1.000
_cell.angle_alpha   90.00
_cell.angle_beta   90.00
_cell.angle_gamma   90.00
#
_symmetry.space_group_name_H-M   'P 1'
#
loop_
_entity.id
_entity.type
_entity.pdbx_description
1 polymer ?
#
loop_
_entity_poly.entity_id
_entity_poly.type
_entity_poly.pdbx_seq_one_letter_code
_entity_poly.pdbx_strand_id
1 'polypeptide(L)'
;MALPDDICTDRNFTLIGCFLRERGLKCQTRMVIAVWENGKQEQWRLYCFAGREAAVAFLSHFGGIAFDPKRDRERGSARGVWRRQGAYERILVLGPLSVPEILRR
;
A
#
# COMPACT_ATOMS: atom_id res chain seq x y z
N MET A 1 -5.64 -2.32 -2.27
CA MET A 1 -4.57 -2.68 -1.32
C MET A 1 -3.63 -1.51 -1.15
N ALA A 2 -3.02 -1.32 0.00
CA ALA A 2 -2.11 -0.21 0.29
C ALA A 2 -0.81 -0.75 0.90
N LEU A 3 0.32 -0.23 0.41
CA LEU A 3 1.66 -0.50 0.93
C LEU A 3 2.35 0.85 1.25
N PRO A 4 3.24 0.92 2.26
CA PRO A 4 4.13 2.07 2.43
C PRO A 4 4.92 2.34 1.14
N ASP A 5 5.12 3.59 0.76
CA ASP A 5 5.81 3.88 -0.51
C ASP A 5 7.32 3.61 -0.44
N ASP A 6 7.93 3.75 0.74
CA ASP A 6 9.34 3.44 0.97
C ASP A 6 9.66 1.93 0.80
N ILE A 7 8.66 1.06 1.00
CA ILE A 7 8.76 -0.36 0.66
C ILE A 7 8.58 -0.62 -0.84
N CYS A 8 7.96 0.29 -1.60
CA CYS A 8 7.65 0.11 -3.02
C CYS A 8 8.80 0.56 -3.96
N THR A 9 10.04 0.25 -3.60
CA THR A 9 11.25 0.74 -4.27
C THR A 9 12.13 -0.38 -4.84
N ASP A 10 12.89 -0.06 -5.89
CA ASP A 10 13.93 -0.92 -6.48
C ASP A 10 13.51 -2.40 -6.65
N ARG A 11 14.20 -3.33 -5.98
CA ARG A 11 13.93 -4.78 -6.03
C ARG A 11 12.48 -5.12 -5.69
N ASN A 12 11.86 -4.42 -4.74
CA ASN A 12 10.48 -4.68 -4.34
C ASN A 12 9.51 -4.32 -5.46
N PHE A 13 9.78 -3.24 -6.20
CA PHE A 13 8.97 -2.88 -7.35
C PHE A 13 9.04 -3.95 -8.44
N THR A 14 10.22 -4.52 -8.68
CA THR A 14 10.40 -5.67 -9.60
C THR A 14 9.65 -6.91 -9.12
N LEU A 15 9.72 -7.26 -7.82
CA LEU A 15 8.98 -8.40 -7.27
C LEU A 15 7.47 -8.27 -7.44
N ILE A 16 6.94 -7.08 -7.16
CA ILE A 16 5.52 -6.76 -7.36
C ILE A 16 5.15 -6.89 -8.84
N GLY A 17 5.98 -6.33 -9.74
CA GLY A 17 5.76 -6.41 -11.18
C GLY A 17 5.77 -7.85 -11.71
N CYS A 18 6.71 -8.68 -11.27
CA CYS A 18 6.77 -10.10 -11.63
C CYS A 18 5.52 -10.85 -11.18
N PHE A 19 5.11 -10.69 -9.91
CA PHE A 19 3.90 -11.32 -9.37
C PHE A 19 2.64 -10.96 -10.18
N LEU A 20 2.49 -9.69 -10.55
CA LEU A 20 1.34 -9.23 -11.34
C LEU A 20 1.36 -9.85 -12.75
N ARG A 21 2.53 -9.87 -13.39
CA ARG A 21 2.70 -10.40 -14.76
C ARG A 21 2.47 -11.90 -14.82
N GLU A 22 3.08 -12.66 -13.92
CA GLU A 22 2.96 -14.13 -13.87
C GLU A 22 1.52 -14.61 -13.66
N ARG A 23 0.72 -13.81 -12.94
CA ARG A 23 -0.69 -14.12 -12.66
C ARG A 23 -1.67 -13.41 -13.59
N GLY A 24 -1.19 -12.67 -14.60
CA GLY A 24 -2.04 -11.91 -15.52
C GLY A 24 -2.90 -10.83 -14.85
N LEU A 25 -2.50 -10.36 -13.66
CA LEU A 25 -3.27 -9.40 -12.88
C LEU A 25 -2.99 -7.97 -13.36
N LYS A 26 -4.06 -7.18 -13.50
CA LYS A 26 -3.97 -5.75 -13.78
C LYS A 26 -4.42 -4.94 -12.57
N CYS A 27 -3.70 -3.88 -12.26
CA CYS A 27 -4.06 -2.90 -11.24
C CYS A 27 -3.69 -1.49 -11.66
N GLN A 28 -4.40 -0.50 -11.13
CA GLN A 28 -3.97 0.89 -11.19
C GLN A 28 -3.23 1.24 -9.90
N THR A 29 -2.15 2.00 -10.00
CA THR A 29 -1.45 2.53 -8.82
C THR A 29 -1.86 3.97 -8.54
N ARG A 30 -2.03 4.34 -7.27
CA ARG A 30 -2.28 5.72 -6.84
C ARG A 30 -1.51 6.03 -5.56
N MET A 31 -1.07 7.27 -5.42
CA MET A 31 -0.43 7.74 -4.19
C MET A 31 -1.46 8.36 -3.25
N VAL A 32 -1.28 8.11 -1.95
CA VAL A 32 -2.00 8.79 -0.86
C VAL A 32 -1.05 9.14 0.27
N ILE A 33 -1.39 10.16 1.05
CA ILE A 33 -0.72 10.55 2.28
C ILE A 33 -1.55 10.00 3.43
N ALA A 34 -1.02 8.97 4.10
CA ALA A 34 -1.61 8.46 5.33
C ALA A 34 -1.30 9.43 6.47
N VAL A 35 -2.31 9.81 7.25
CA VAL A 35 -2.19 10.75 8.37
C VAL A 35 -2.76 10.10 9.63
N TRP A 36 -1.98 10.05 10.70
CA TRP A 36 -2.38 9.50 12.00
C TRP A 36 -2.81 10.60 12.98
N GLU A 37 -3.48 10.21 14.06
CA GLU A 37 -4.01 11.13 15.09
C GLU A 37 -2.93 11.99 15.75
N ASN A 38 -1.70 11.47 15.87
CA ASN A 38 -0.55 12.20 16.39
C ASN A 38 0.06 13.20 15.38
N GLY A 39 -0.56 13.38 14.21
CA GLY A 39 -0.08 14.25 13.13
C GLY A 39 1.04 13.66 12.27
N LYS A 40 1.51 12.43 12.57
CA LYS A 40 2.47 11.73 11.72
C LYS A 40 1.87 11.50 10.34
N GLN A 41 2.68 11.71 9.30
CA GLN A 41 2.29 11.50 7.92
C GLN A 41 3.28 10.57 7.21
N GLU A 42 2.78 9.74 6.31
CA GLU A 42 3.58 8.84 5.50
C GLU A 42 2.96 8.68 4.11
N GLN A 43 3.81 8.54 3.09
CA GLN A 43 3.35 8.26 1.73
C GLN A 43 3.06 6.78 1.56
N TRP A 44 1.91 6.48 0.97
CA TRP A 44 1.44 5.12 0.72
C TRP A 44 1.02 4.97 -0.73
N ARG A 45 1.31 3.79 -1.28
CA ARG A 45 0.92 3.40 -2.62
C ARG A 45 -0.27 2.45 -2.59
N LEU A 46 -1.35 2.88 -3.23
CA LEU A 46 -2.53 2.06 -3.46
C LEU A 46 -2.37 1.23 -4.72
N TYR A 47 -2.60 -0.06 -4.61
CA TYR A 47 -2.80 -1.01 -5.69
C TYR A 47 -4.30 -1.30 -5.82
N CYS A 48 -4.92 -0.68 -6.82
CA CYS A 48 -6.35 -0.75 -7.12
C CYS A 48 -6.61 -1.88 -8.12
N PHE A 49 -7.10 -3.01 -7.63
CA PHE A 49 -7.50 -4.15 -8.46
C PHE A 49 -8.97 -4.03 -8.86
N ALA A 50 -9.31 -4.51 -10.05
CA ALA A 50 -10.69 -4.55 -10.52
C ALA A 50 -11.54 -5.63 -9.81
N GLY A 51 -10.91 -6.75 -9.44
CA GLY A 51 -11.56 -7.88 -8.78
C GLY A 51 -11.12 -8.08 -7.34
N ARG A 52 -12.05 -8.52 -6.48
CA ARG A 52 -11.77 -8.87 -5.08
C ARG A 52 -10.75 -10.01 -4.98
N GLU A 53 -10.85 -11.02 -5.83
CA GLU A 53 -9.92 -12.16 -5.85
C GLU A 53 -8.47 -11.72 -6.09
N ALA A 54 -8.24 -10.80 -7.03
CA ALA A 54 -6.92 -10.25 -7.29
C ALA A 54 -6.38 -9.47 -6.09
N ALA A 55 -7.23 -8.68 -5.42
CA ALA A 55 -6.84 -7.97 -4.21
C ALA A 55 -6.50 -8.92 -3.05
N VAL A 56 -7.26 -10.01 -2.90
CA VAL A 56 -7.01 -11.05 -1.90
C VAL A 56 -5.71 -11.80 -2.22
N ALA A 57 -5.48 -12.20 -3.47
CA ALA A 57 -4.24 -12.86 -3.88
C ALA A 57 -3.01 -11.98 -3.61
N PHE A 58 -3.12 -10.68 -3.91
CA PHE A 58 -2.06 -9.71 -3.61
C PHE A 58 -1.82 -9.59 -2.11
N LEU A 59 -2.89 -9.44 -1.32
CA LEU A 59 -2.82 -9.36 0.14
C LEU A 59 -2.22 -10.63 0.76
N SER A 60 -2.60 -11.82 0.27
CA SER A 60 -2.08 -13.08 0.79
C SER A 60 -0.60 -13.27 0.48
N HIS A 61 -0.09 -12.70 -0.61
CA HIS A 61 1.31 -12.86 -1.01
C HIS A 61 2.23 -11.81 -0.40
N PHE A 62 1.84 -10.53 -0.46
CA PHE A 62 2.66 -9.42 0.02
C PHE A 62 2.24 -8.88 1.39
N GLY A 63 1.02 -9.15 1.85
CA GLY A 63 0.44 -8.44 2.98
C GLY A 63 0.00 -7.03 2.59
N GLY A 64 0.21 -6.09 3.51
CA GLY A 64 -0.26 -4.71 3.38
C GLY A 64 -1.63 -4.50 3.98
N ILE A 65 -2.25 -3.37 3.66
CA ILE A 65 -3.49 -2.94 4.32
C ILE A 65 -4.60 -2.76 3.29
N ALA A 66 -5.78 -3.31 3.59
CA ALA A 66 -6.96 -3.10 2.76
C ALA A 66 -7.35 -1.61 2.79
N PHE A 67 -7.53 -1.03 1.61
CA PHE A 67 -8.01 0.33 1.44
C PHE A 67 -9.44 0.26 0.88
N ASP A 68 -10.41 0.74 1.64
CA ASP A 68 -11.81 0.83 1.24
C ASP A 68 -12.13 2.26 0.79
N PRO A 69 -12.31 2.53 -0.51
CA PRO A 69 -12.56 3.87 -0.99
C PRO A 69 -13.86 4.50 -0.47
N LYS A 70 -14.86 3.71 -0.03
CA LYS A 70 -16.11 4.25 0.54
C LYS A 70 -15.89 4.81 1.94
N ARG A 71 -15.12 4.09 2.74
CA ARG A 71 -14.80 4.46 4.13
C ARG A 71 -13.64 5.46 4.20
N ASP A 72 -12.58 5.18 3.46
CA ASP A 72 -11.26 5.79 3.66
C ASP A 72 -11.06 7.08 2.85
N ARG A 73 -11.96 7.41 1.92
CA ARG A 73 -11.96 8.70 1.19
C ARG A 73 -12.79 9.80 1.84
N GLU A 74 -13.30 9.59 3.06
CA GLU A 74 -14.16 10.58 3.75
C GLU A 74 -15.28 11.12 2.85
N ARG A 75 -16.07 10.22 2.25
CA ARG A 75 -17.13 10.56 1.26
C ARG A 75 -16.63 11.34 0.03
N GLY A 76 -15.36 11.19 -0.35
CA GLY A 76 -14.76 11.84 -1.52
C GLY A 76 -14.09 13.18 -1.22
N SER A 77 -14.11 13.65 0.03
CA SER A 77 -13.47 14.91 0.45
C SER A 77 -11.94 14.77 0.53
N ALA A 78 -11.44 13.58 0.88
CA ALA A 78 -10.02 13.34 1.06
C ALA A 78 -9.31 13.18 -0.30
N ARG A 79 -8.87 14.30 -0.89
CA ARG A 79 -8.09 14.36 -2.14
C ARG A 79 -6.67 13.82 -1.94
N GLY A 80 -6.55 12.50 -1.81
CA GLY A 80 -5.26 11.84 -1.61
C GLY A 80 -4.79 11.80 -0.16
N VAL A 81 -5.60 12.25 0.80
CA VAL A 81 -5.36 12.02 2.23
C VAL A 81 -6.07 10.73 2.65
N TRP A 82 -5.43 9.94 3.51
CA TRP A 82 -6.02 8.77 4.14
C TRP A 82 -5.84 8.87 5.65
N ARG A 83 -6.91 9.17 6.38
CA ARG A 83 -6.84 9.24 7.84
C ARG A 83 -6.81 7.84 8.44
N ARG A 84 -5.75 7.57 9.20
CA ARG A 84 -5.48 6.29 9.87
C ARG A 84 -5.98 6.35 11.30
N GLN A 85 -6.68 5.31 11.71
CA GLN A 85 -7.06 5.11 13.11
C GLN A 85 -5.95 4.35 13.85
N GLY A 86 -5.75 4.68 15.13
CA GLY A 86 -4.77 4.03 16.00
C GLY A 86 -3.37 4.67 15.96
N ALA A 87 -2.41 4.02 16.62
CA ALA A 87 -1.03 4.47 16.69
C ALA A 87 -0.29 4.26 15.36
N TYR A 88 0.68 5.13 15.09
CA TYR A 88 1.61 4.92 13.98
C TYR A 88 2.63 3.84 14.36
N GLU A 89 2.69 2.80 13.54
CA GLU A 89 3.74 1.79 13.57
C GLU A 89 4.41 1.75 12.20
N ARG A 90 5.74 1.90 12.18
CA ARG A 90 6.50 1.87 10.94
C ARG A 90 6.60 0.43 10.44
N ILE A 91 6.17 0.20 9.21
CA ILE A 91 6.23 -1.12 8.58
C ILE A 91 7.51 -1.23 7.76
N LEU A 92 8.42 -2.09 8.19
CA LEU A 92 9.70 -2.32 7.50
C LEU A 92 9.69 -3.57 6.60
N VAL A 93 8.76 -4.51 6.85
CA VAL A 93 8.69 -5.80 6.15
C VAL A 93 7.23 -6.16 5.90
N LEU A 94 6.92 -6.61 4.68
CA LEU A 94 5.60 -7.07 4.25
C LEU A 94 5.77 -8.28 3.32
N GLY A 95 5.55 -9.48 3.85
CA GLY A 95 5.77 -10.73 3.12
C GLY A 95 7.21 -10.78 2.56
N PRO A 96 7.40 -10.94 1.23
CA PRO A 96 8.72 -10.95 0.61
C PRO A 96 9.32 -9.54 0.40
N LEU A 97 8.59 -8.48 0.74
CA LEU A 97 9.04 -7.09 0.58
C LEU A 97 9.71 -6.62 1.87
N SER A 98 10.81 -5.89 1.74
CA SER A 98 11.43 -5.21 2.88
C SER A 98 11.96 -3.84 2.48
N VAL A 99 11.79 -2.83 3.33
CA VAL A 99 12.33 -1.50 3.09
C VAL A 99 13.85 -1.62 2.92
N PRO A 100 14.46 -1.08 1.84
CA PRO A 100 15.91 -1.11 1.66
C PRO A 100 16.65 -0.52 2.86
N GLU A 101 17.80 -1.08 3.23
CA GLU A 101 18.54 -0.67 4.44
C GLU A 101 18.85 0.83 4.47
N ILE A 102 19.17 1.42 3.31
CA ILE A 102 19.44 2.85 3.18
C ILE A 102 18.26 3.74 3.59
N LEU A 103 17.02 3.22 3.53
CA LEU A 103 15.78 3.90 3.90
C LEU A 103 15.29 3.59 5.31
N ARG A 104 15.91 2.64 6.05
CA ARG A 104 15.49 2.23 7.40
C ARG A 104 15.91 3.19 8.53
N ARG A 105 16.41 4.38 8.19
CA ARG A 105 16.91 5.39 9.15
C ARG A 105 15.82 5.86 10.11
#